data_AF-A0A561WFD9-F1
#
_entry.id   AF-A0A561WFD9-F1
#
_cell.length_a   1.000
_cell.length_b   1.000
_cell.length_c   1.000
_cell.angle_alpha   90.00
_cell.angle_beta   90.00
_cell.angle_gamma   90.00
#
_symmetry.space_group_name_H-M   'P 1'
#
loop_
_entity.id
_entity.type
_entity.pdbx_description
1 polymer ?
#
loop_
_entity_poly.entity_id
_entity_poly.type
_entity_poly.pdbx_seq_one_letter_code
_entity_poly.pdbx_strand_id
1 'polypeptide(L)'
;MTTRPQLLSTEAPHLVVWSSIWRKRPDARVRFDLPPDGGGGTDLRWTLFLAEPTPEPALLGHMRKRLNQLINANLRFTFGQ
;
A
#
# COMPACT_ATOMS: atom_id res chain seq x y z
N MET A 1 -12.69 6.87 7.70
CA MET A 1 -13.43 6.56 6.45
C MET A 1 -12.42 6.34 5.32
N THR A 2 -12.27 5.10 4.88
CA THR A 2 -11.42 4.73 3.73
C THR A 2 -12.16 4.92 2.42
N THR A 3 -11.46 5.29 1.35
CA THR A 3 -11.97 5.28 -0.02
C THR A 3 -11.37 4.12 -0.81
N ARG A 4 -12.04 3.69 -1.89
CA ARG A 4 -11.45 2.74 -2.83
C ARG A 4 -10.31 3.44 -3.58
N PRO A 5 -9.09 2.87 -3.60
CA PRO A 5 -7.99 3.44 -4.37
C PRO A 5 -8.24 3.26 -5.86
N GLN A 6 -7.68 4.18 -6.65
CA GLN A 6 -7.59 4.08 -8.10
C GLN A 6 -6.16 3.67 -8.49
N LEU A 7 -6.03 2.98 -9.61
CA LEU A 7 -4.73 2.65 -10.20
C LEU A 7 -4.15 3.92 -10.85
N LEU A 8 -3.01 4.41 -10.35
CA LEU A 8 -2.31 5.57 -10.89
C LEU A 8 -1.24 5.19 -11.91
N SER A 9 -0.54 4.07 -11.68
CA SER A 9 0.50 3.56 -12.57
C SER A 9 0.66 2.05 -12.38
N THR A 10 1.09 1.37 -13.42
CA THR A 10 1.42 -0.06 -13.38
C THR A 10 2.53 -0.38 -14.38
N GLU A 11 3.41 -1.29 -14.00
CA GLU A 11 4.36 -1.93 -14.89
C GLU A 11 4.31 -3.42 -14.55
N ALA A 12 3.63 -4.22 -15.39
CA ALA A 12 3.40 -5.62 -15.06
C ALA A 12 4.66 -6.47 -15.31
N PRO A 13 5.01 -7.41 -14.42
CA PRO A 13 4.39 -7.71 -13.11
C PRO A 13 5.00 -6.95 -11.93
N HIS A 14 5.90 -6.00 -12.15
CA HIS A 14 6.85 -5.48 -11.16
C HIS A 14 6.35 -4.35 -10.26
N LEU A 15 5.37 -3.57 -10.71
CA LEU A 15 4.99 -2.33 -10.03
C LEU A 15 3.50 -2.05 -10.13
N VAL A 16 2.91 -1.64 -9.02
CA VAL A 16 1.57 -1.06 -8.95
C VAL A 16 1.61 0.19 -8.09
N VAL A 17 0.98 1.28 -8.53
CA VAL A 17 0.85 2.50 -7.74
C VAL A 17 -0.63 2.84 -7.57
N TRP A 18 -1.07 2.93 -6.33
CA TRP A 18 -2.43 3.30 -5.96
C TRP A 18 -2.52 4.74 -5.49
N SER A 19 -3.66 5.36 -5.79
CA SER A 19 -4.09 6.61 -5.17
C SER A 19 -4.44 6.39 -3.70
N SER A 20 -4.65 7.49 -2.99
CA SER A 20 -4.92 7.45 -1.56
C SER A 20 -6.16 6.62 -1.22
N ILE A 21 -6.03 5.83 -0.16
CA ILE A 21 -7.16 5.14 0.48
C ILE A 21 -7.77 5.99 1.62
N TRP A 22 -7.25 7.18 1.91
CA TRP A 22 -7.73 8.06 2.99
C TRP A 22 -8.29 9.36 2.45
N ARG A 23 -9.56 9.63 2.76
CA ARG A 23 -10.22 10.90 2.39
C ARG A 23 -9.51 12.13 2.96
N LYS A 24 -8.89 12.01 4.16
CA LYS A 24 -8.18 13.11 4.84
C LYS A 24 -6.76 13.37 4.30
N ARG A 25 -6.19 12.44 3.53
CA ARG A 25 -4.87 12.57 2.90
C ARG A 25 -4.97 12.19 1.43
N PRO A 26 -5.72 12.95 0.61
CA PRO A 26 -5.91 12.62 -0.81
C PRO A 26 -4.60 12.64 -1.61
N ASP A 27 -3.57 13.29 -1.06
CA ASP A 27 -2.20 13.34 -1.58
C ASP A 27 -1.45 12.01 -1.47
N ALA A 28 -1.86 11.13 -0.55
CA ALA A 28 -1.13 9.90 -0.28
C ALA A 28 -1.09 8.99 -1.51
N ARG A 29 0.05 8.33 -1.71
CA ARG A 29 0.22 7.30 -2.74
C ARG A 29 0.82 6.06 -2.13
N VAL A 30 0.34 4.89 -2.55
CA VAL A 30 0.90 3.61 -2.11
C VAL A 30 1.54 2.95 -3.32
N ARG A 31 2.85 2.77 -3.25
CA ARG A 31 3.61 2.04 -4.25
C ARG A 31 3.79 0.60 -3.77
N PHE A 32 3.56 -0.34 -4.66
CA PHE A 32 3.80 -1.76 -4.47
C PHE A 32 4.88 -2.21 -5.44
N ASP A 33 5.98 -2.73 -4.91
CA ASP A 33 7.02 -3.36 -5.68
C ASP A 33 6.85 -4.89 -5.55
N LEU A 34 6.92 -5.58 -6.68
CA LEU A 34 6.58 -7.01 -6.83
C LEU A 34 7.76 -7.81 -7.41
N PRO A 35 8.95 -7.80 -6.76
CA PRO A 35 10.06 -8.62 -7.21
C PRO A 35 9.74 -10.12 -7.02
N PRO A 36 10.23 -10.98 -7.93
CA PRO A 36 10.17 -12.42 -7.70
C PRO A 36 11.02 -12.79 -6.47
N ASP A 37 10.56 -13.75 -5.68
CA ASP A 37 11.29 -14.25 -4.49
C ASP A 37 12.30 -15.38 -4.81
N GLY A 38 12.37 -15.80 -6.08
CA GLY A 38 13.22 -16.91 -6.53
C GLY A 38 12.65 -18.31 -6.31
N GLY A 39 11.54 -18.44 -5.57
CA GLY A 39 10.83 -19.70 -5.28
C GLY A 39 9.49 -19.86 -6.01
N GLY A 40 9.17 -18.95 -6.94
CA GLY A 40 7.89 -18.91 -7.64
C GLY A 40 6.83 -18.05 -6.95
N GLY A 41 7.19 -17.36 -5.86
CA GLY A 41 6.37 -16.37 -5.19
C GLY A 41 6.81 -14.93 -5.48
N THR A 42 6.40 -14.00 -4.62
CA THR A 42 6.66 -12.57 -4.77
C THR A 42 7.02 -11.98 -3.42
N ASP A 43 8.17 -11.32 -3.34
CA ASP A 43 8.57 -10.56 -2.16
C ASP A 43 7.90 -9.17 -2.19
N LEU A 44 6.59 -9.16 -1.93
CA LEU A 44 5.75 -7.96 -1.97
C LEU A 44 6.24 -6.91 -0.98
N ARG A 45 6.61 -5.73 -1.51
CA ARG A 45 7.01 -4.57 -0.72
C ARG A 45 6.04 -3.42 -0.97
N TRP A 46 5.77 -2.62 0.05
CA TRP A 46 4.95 -1.43 -0.09
C TRP A 46 5.62 -0.20 0.53
N THR A 47 5.46 0.94 -0.14
CA THR A 47 5.93 2.25 0.32
C THR A 47 4.78 3.25 0.31
N LEU A 48 4.58 3.95 1.43
CA LEU A 48 3.61 5.04 1.56
C LEU A 48 4.31 6.37 1.32
N PHE A 49 3.93 7.08 0.26
CA PHE A 49 4.38 8.43 -0.04
C PHE A 49 3.33 9.45 0.44
N LEU A 50 3.80 10.53 1.06
CA LEU A 50 2.99 11.61 1.58
C LEU A 50 3.65 12.94 1.23
N ALA A 51 2.84 13.92 0.84
CA ALA A 51 3.32 15.28 0.69
C ALA A 51 3.59 15.91 2.06
N GLU A 52 4.51 16.88 2.11
CA GLU A 52 4.66 17.72 3.28
C GLU A 52 3.43 18.61 3.50
N PRO A 53 3.07 18.92 4.75
CA PRO A 53 3.73 18.47 5.98
C PRO A 53 3.42 17.00 6.31
N THR A 54 4.41 16.33 6.90
CA THR A 54 4.23 14.99 7.47
C THR A 54 3.09 15.06 8.50
N PRO A 55 2.09 14.17 8.41
CA PRO A 55 1.00 14.17 9.36
C PRO A 55 1.51 13.88 10.77
N GLU A 56 0.74 14.30 11.77
CA GLU A 56 1.05 14.03 13.17
C GLU A 56 1.34 12.52 13.41
N PRO A 57 2.22 12.17 14.35
CA PRO A 57 2.65 10.78 14.56
C PRO A 57 1.49 9.80 14.76
N ALA A 58 0.42 10.22 15.43
CA ALA A 58 -0.77 9.40 15.64
C ALA A 58 -1.47 9.01 14.33
N LEU A 59 -1.67 9.99 13.44
CA LEU A 59 -2.27 9.74 12.12
C LEU A 59 -1.36 8.89 11.24
N LEU A 60 -0.05 9.17 11.24
CA LEU A 60 0.92 8.36 10.49
C LEU A 60 0.92 6.89 10.97
N GLY A 61 0.88 6.67 12.29
CA GLY A 61 0.73 5.34 12.88
C GLY A 61 -0.55 4.63 12.45
N HIS A 62 -1.67 5.34 12.45
CA HIS A 62 -2.95 4.82 11.96
C HIS A 62 -2.90 4.41 10.49
N MET A 63 -2.28 5.23 9.63
CA MET A 63 -2.12 4.95 8.20
C MET A 63 -1.28 3.69 7.97
N ARG A 64 -0.13 3.57 8.66
CA ARG A 64 0.74 2.38 8.60
C ARG A 64 0.02 1.12 9.07
N LYS A 65 -0.70 1.18 10.20
CA LYS A 65 -1.47 0.05 10.73
C LYS A 65 -2.53 -0.42 9.73
N ARG A 66 -3.21 0.52 9.06
CA ARG A 66 -4.24 0.16 8.06
C ARG A 66 -3.65 -0.53 6.83
N LEU A 67 -2.52 -0.07 6.32
CA LEU A 67 -1.84 -0.75 5.20
C LEU A 67 -1.36 -2.15 5.60
N ASN A 68 -0.76 -2.28 6.78
CA ASN A 68 -0.37 -3.59 7.30
C ASN A 68 -1.55 -4.56 7.37
N GLN A 69 -2.72 -4.12 7.83
CA GLN A 69 -3.91 -4.99 7.85
C GLN A 69 -4.37 -5.38 6.45
N LEU A 70 -4.45 -4.44 5.51
CA LEU A 70 -4.91 -4.73 4.15
C LEU A 70 -3.95 -5.68 3.42
N ILE A 71 -2.65 -5.49 3.59
CA ILE A 71 -1.63 -6.18 2.80
C ILE A 71 -1.14 -7.45 3.52
N ASN A 72 -0.71 -7.33 4.78
CA ASN A 72 -0.11 -8.46 5.47
C ASN A 72 -1.13 -9.41 6.11
N ALA A 73 -2.37 -8.96 6.33
CA ALA A 73 -3.44 -9.84 6.83
C ALA A 73 -4.41 -10.22 5.72
N ASN A 74 -5.15 -9.27 5.15
CA ASN A 74 -6.25 -9.60 4.25
C ASN A 74 -5.78 -10.23 2.93
N LEU A 75 -4.71 -9.70 2.32
CA LEU A 75 -4.17 -10.27 1.08
C LEU A 75 -3.57 -11.66 1.32
N ARG A 76 -2.75 -11.82 2.37
CA ARG A 76 -2.15 -13.12 2.72
C ARG A 76 -3.20 -14.19 3.00
N PHE A 77 -4.24 -13.84 3.76
CA PHE A 77 -5.39 -14.71 4.01
C PHE A 77 -6.07 -15.15 2.71
N THR A 78 -6.15 -14.28 1.69
CA THR A 78 -6.71 -14.61 0.37
C THR A 78 -5.89 -15.68 -0.36
N PHE A 79 -4.58 -15.78 -0.07
CA PHE A 79 -3.68 -16.79 -0.61
C PHE A 79 -3.45 -17.98 0.35
N GLY A 80 -4.21 -18.08 1.45
CA GLY A 80 -4.08 -19.15 2.44
C GLY A 80 -2.80 -19.09 3.28
N GLN A 81 -2.16 -17.91 3.37
CA GLN A 81 -0.99 -17.63 4.22
C GLN A 81 -1.38 -16.96 5.53
#